data_AF-A0AAV7ANI2-F1
#
_entry.id   AF-A0AAV7ANI2-F1
#
_cell.length_a   1.000
_cell.length_b   1.000
_cell.length_c   1.000
_cell.angle_alpha   90.00
_cell.angle_beta   90.00
_cell.angle_gamma   90.00
#
_symmetry.space_group_name_H-M   'P 1'
#
loop_
_entity.id
_entity.type
_entity.pdbx_description
1 polymer ?
#
loop_
_entity_poly.entity_id
_entity_poly.type
_entity_poly.pdbx_seq_one_letter_code
_entity_poly.pdbx_strand_id
1 'polypeptide(L)'
;MALYIVHCFLLALLPAVLAKKGDVIDITDDSWRDILQGEWMIKFYAPWCPACQKLQPEWKEFAEWGDDLNVNIAKVDVTAQPGLSGRFIITALPTIYHCKDGIFRKYQGSRTHKDFINFVNEKEWESIEPVSSWFSPDSLL
;
A
#
# COMPACT_ATOMS: atom_id res chain seq x y z
N MET A 1 1.90 54.43 -24.19
CA MET A 1 2.39 54.28 -22.80
C MET A 1 1.48 53.29 -22.10
N ALA A 2 2.04 52.38 -21.29
CA ALA A 2 1.41 51.26 -20.58
C ALA A 2 1.14 49.99 -21.40
N LEU A 3 1.43 48.77 -20.94
CA LEU A 3 2.32 48.26 -19.89
C LEU A 3 2.37 46.74 -20.08
N TYR A 4 3.51 46.14 -19.76
CA TYR A 4 3.76 44.71 -19.58
C TYR A 4 2.60 43.94 -18.93
N ILE A 5 2.15 42.86 -19.55
CA ILE A 5 1.56 41.72 -18.81
C ILE A 5 2.18 40.44 -19.38
N VAL A 6 3.42 40.22 -18.97
CA VAL A 6 3.96 38.87 -18.75
C VAL A 6 3.10 38.28 -17.65
N HIS A 7 2.16 37.39 -17.94
CA HIS A 7 1.50 36.59 -16.90
C HIS A 7 1.54 35.11 -17.24
N CYS A 8 2.38 34.44 -16.45
CA CYS A 8 2.20 33.09 -15.99
C CYS A 8 2.20 32.01 -17.07
N PHE A 9 3.42 31.61 -17.42
CA PHE A 9 3.84 30.23 -17.16
C PHE A 9 3.28 29.78 -15.80
N LEU A 10 2.03 29.30 -15.78
CA LEU A 10 1.57 28.43 -14.70
C LEU A 10 1.82 27.01 -15.19
N LEU A 11 3.11 26.66 -15.20
CA LEU A 11 3.50 25.28 -15.06
C LEU A 11 2.94 24.89 -13.69
N ALA A 12 1.75 24.30 -13.68
CA ALA A 12 1.18 23.72 -12.49
C ALA A 12 2.13 22.61 -12.05
N LEU A 13 3.10 22.98 -11.21
CA LEU A 13 3.85 22.06 -10.39
C LEU A 13 2.81 21.44 -9.44
N LEU A 14 2.15 20.39 -9.92
CA LEU A 14 1.59 19.38 -9.04
C LEU A 14 2.74 19.00 -8.12
N PRO A 15 2.62 19.19 -6.79
CA PRO A 15 3.57 18.57 -5.90
C PRO A 15 3.41 17.08 -6.15
N ALA A 16 4.37 16.48 -6.85
CA ALA A 16 4.59 15.06 -6.75
C ALA A 16 4.85 14.84 -5.26
N VAL A 17 3.85 14.29 -4.56
CA VAL A 17 4.03 13.83 -3.19
C VAL A 17 5.03 12.70 -3.30
N LEU A 18 6.32 13.05 -3.19
CA LEU A 18 7.39 12.08 -3.06
C LEU A 18 7.19 11.50 -1.67
N ALA A 19 6.36 10.47 -1.56
CA ALA A 19 6.29 9.65 -0.38
C ALA A 19 7.71 9.17 -0.12
N LYS A 20 8.32 9.64 0.98
CA LYS A 20 9.61 9.15 1.41
C LYS A 20 9.41 7.68 1.75
N LYS A 21 10.05 6.82 0.97
CA LYS A 21 10.06 5.38 1.21
C LYS A 21 10.73 5.20 2.59
N GLY A 22 10.07 4.47 3.50
CA GLY A 22 10.35 4.51 4.95
C GLY A 22 9.16 4.93 5.84
N ASP A 23 8.21 5.69 5.31
CA ASP A 23 6.94 5.99 6.00
C ASP A 23 5.83 5.00 5.61
N VAL A 24 4.88 4.75 6.52
CA VAL A 24 3.68 3.96 6.19
C VAL A 24 2.71 4.83 5.37
N ILE A 25 2.49 4.44 4.12
CA ILE A 25 1.67 5.17 3.16
C ILE A 25 0.17 4.86 3.39
N ASP A 26 -0.65 5.90 3.46
CA ASP A 26 -2.10 5.80 3.49
C ASP A 26 -2.64 5.62 2.06
N ILE A 27 -3.20 4.44 1.78
CA ILE A 27 -3.82 4.14 0.48
C ILE A 27 -5.33 4.36 0.58
N THR A 28 -5.86 5.10 -0.39
CA THR A 28 -7.25 5.53 -0.46
C THR A 28 -7.91 5.07 -1.76
N ASP A 29 -9.23 5.20 -1.83
CA ASP A 29 -10.02 4.93 -3.05
C ASP A 29 -9.55 5.77 -4.26
N ASP A 30 -8.81 6.87 -4.06
CA ASP A 30 -8.24 7.70 -5.13
C ASP A 30 -6.81 7.30 -5.53
N SER A 31 -6.00 6.81 -4.57
CA SER A 31 -4.57 6.51 -4.76
C SER A 31 -4.23 5.03 -4.93
N TRP A 32 -5.21 4.13 -4.81
CA TRP A 32 -4.95 2.69 -4.81
C TRP A 32 -4.26 2.15 -6.07
N ARG A 33 -4.32 2.86 -7.21
CA ARG A 33 -3.59 2.46 -8.44
C ARG A 33 -2.08 2.44 -8.24
N ASP A 34 -1.56 3.21 -7.28
CA ASP A 34 -0.12 3.28 -6.98
C ASP A 34 0.42 1.91 -6.56
N ILE A 35 -0.40 1.10 -5.88
CA ILE A 35 0.01 -0.22 -5.40
C ILE A 35 0.17 -1.25 -6.51
N LEU A 36 -0.17 -0.92 -7.76
CA LEU A 36 -0.03 -1.80 -8.92
C LEU A 36 1.36 -1.76 -9.55
N GLN A 37 2.21 -0.81 -9.16
CA GLN A 37 3.53 -0.62 -9.76
C GLN A 37 4.62 -0.77 -8.70
N GLY A 38 5.64 -1.58 -8.99
CA GLY A 38 6.69 -1.89 -8.04
C GLY A 38 6.22 -2.87 -6.97
N GLU A 39 6.93 -2.90 -5.84
CA GLU A 39 6.70 -3.86 -4.77
C GLU A 39 6.10 -3.18 -3.53
N TRP A 40 5.01 -3.75 -3.02
CA TRP A 40 4.21 -3.20 -1.93
C TRP A 40 3.84 -4.26 -0.91
N MET A 41 3.89 -3.88 0.37
CA MET A 41 3.27 -4.60 1.47
C MET A 41 2.12 -3.76 2.01
N ILE A 42 0.89 -4.29 1.96
CA ILE A 42 -0.34 -3.52 2.24
C ILE A 42 -1.10 -4.20 3.36
N LYS A 43 -1.36 -3.47 4.46
CA LYS A 43 -2.20 -3.94 5.56
C LYS A 43 -3.58 -3.28 5.53
N PHE A 44 -4.63 -4.10 5.41
CA PHE A 44 -6.01 -3.70 5.64
C PHE A 44 -6.33 -3.82 7.12
N TYR A 45 -6.82 -2.73 7.72
CA TYR A 45 -7.09 -2.63 9.15
C TYR A 45 -8.37 -1.84 9.44
N ALA A 46 -8.83 -1.90 10.70
CA ALA A 46 -9.83 -0.99 11.23
C ALA A 46 -9.34 -0.43 12.59
N PRO A 47 -9.61 0.84 12.92
CA PRO A 47 -9.07 1.51 14.11
C PRO A 47 -9.57 0.90 15.43
N TRP A 48 -10.78 0.33 15.42
CA TRP A 48 -11.39 -0.33 16.57
C TRP A 48 -10.98 -1.81 16.72
N CYS A 49 -10.23 -2.38 15.78
CA CYS A 49 -9.87 -3.79 15.80
C CYS A 49 -8.68 -4.06 16.74
N PRO A 50 -8.83 -4.82 17.84
CA PRO A 50 -7.75 -5.04 18.80
C PRO A 50 -6.53 -5.75 18.20
N ALA A 51 -6.74 -6.71 17.29
CA ALA A 51 -5.65 -7.39 16.61
C ALA A 51 -4.87 -6.44 15.67
N CYS A 52 -5.55 -5.46 15.06
CA CYS A 52 -4.89 -4.44 14.25
C CYS A 52 -4.03 -3.51 15.10
N GLN A 53 -4.52 -3.12 16.28
CA GLN A 53 -3.78 -2.27 17.22
C GLN A 53 -2.49 -2.97 17.70
N LYS A 54 -2.56 -4.27 18.00
CA LYS A 54 -1.37 -5.08 18.36
C LYS A 54 -0.34 -5.17 17.23
N LEU A 55 -0.78 -5.21 15.97
CA LEU A 55 0.09 -5.26 14.80
C LEU A 55 0.68 -3.90 14.43
N GLN A 56 0.13 -2.79 14.94
CA GLN A 56 0.56 -1.45 14.59
C GLN A 56 2.05 -1.16 14.89
N PRO A 57 2.62 -1.50 16.06
CA PRO A 57 4.05 -1.28 16.32
C PRO A 57 4.94 -2.08 15.35
N GLU A 58 4.69 -3.38 15.17
CA GLU A 58 5.45 -4.25 14.24
C GLU A 58 5.40 -3.72 12.80
N TRP A 59 4.25 -3.20 12.37
CA TRP A 59 4.10 -2.63 11.03
C TRP A 59 4.88 -1.32 10.85
N LYS A 60 5.02 -0.53 11.91
CA LYS A 60 5.83 0.70 11.88
C LYS A 60 7.32 0.37 11.86
N GLU A 61 7.77 -0.55 12.71
CA GLU A 61 9.16 -1.01 12.73
C GLU A 61 9.57 -1.62 11.38
N PHE A 62 8.68 -2.41 10.75
CA PHE A 62 8.92 -2.90 9.40
C PHE A 62 9.05 -1.78 8.36
N ALA A 63 8.24 -0.72 8.47
CA ALA A 63 8.25 0.37 7.50
C ALA A 63 9.59 1.11 7.43
N GLU A 64 10.33 1.16 8.55
CA GLU A 64 11.68 1.77 8.61
C GLU A 64 12.67 1.10 7.64
N TRP A 65 12.44 -0.16 7.27
CA TRP A 65 13.28 -0.93 6.34
C TRP A 65 12.83 -0.83 4.87
N GLY A 66 11.76 -0.08 4.57
CA GLY A 66 11.21 -0.02 3.22
C GLY A 66 12.18 0.48 2.15
N ASP A 67 13.02 1.46 2.51
CA ASP A 67 14.08 1.97 1.65
C ASP A 67 15.12 0.89 1.35
N ASP A 68 15.68 0.28 2.40
CA ASP A 68 16.74 -0.73 2.30
C ASP A 68 16.28 -1.97 1.53
N LEU A 69 15.03 -2.37 1.70
CA LEU A 69 14.41 -3.52 1.02
C LEU A 69 13.82 -3.16 -0.35
N ASN A 70 13.85 -1.89 -0.74
CA ASN A 70 13.23 -1.39 -1.96
C ASN A 70 11.72 -1.73 -2.08
N VAL A 71 11.00 -1.83 -0.97
CA VAL A 71 9.54 -2.12 -0.90
C VAL A 71 8.78 -0.93 -0.31
N ASN A 72 7.57 -0.69 -0.80
CA ASN A 72 6.68 0.32 -0.24
C ASN A 72 5.78 -0.30 0.83
N ILE A 73 5.60 0.35 1.98
CA ILE A 73 4.76 -0.15 3.07
C ILE A 73 3.53 0.72 3.18
N ALA A 74 2.36 0.10 3.07
CA ALA A 74 1.07 0.78 3.02
C ALA A 74 0.08 0.25 4.06
N LYS A 75 -0.93 1.07 4.34
CA LYS A 75 -2.11 0.69 5.13
C LYS A 75 -3.38 1.20 4.47
N VAL A 76 -4.48 0.48 4.67
CA VAL A 76 -5.82 0.84 4.22
C VAL A 76 -6.77 0.72 5.41
N ASP A 77 -7.45 1.81 5.75
CA ASP A 77 -8.54 1.79 6.73
C ASP A 77 -9.85 1.39 6.04
N VAL A 78 -10.31 0.17 6.30
CA VAL A 78 -11.53 -0.37 5.67
C VAL A 78 -12.80 0.33 6.15
N THR A 79 -12.74 1.13 7.22
CA THR A 79 -13.88 1.92 7.70
C THR A 79 -14.02 3.23 6.95
N ALA A 80 -12.92 3.75 6.39
CA ALA A 80 -12.91 4.97 5.61
C ALA A 80 -12.91 4.72 4.09
N GLN A 81 -12.46 3.54 3.65
CA GLN A 81 -12.29 3.19 2.23
C GLN A 81 -13.17 1.98 1.85
N PRO A 82 -14.50 2.14 1.76
CA PRO A 82 -15.41 1.04 1.46
C PRO A 82 -15.21 0.49 0.04
N GLY A 83 -14.77 1.32 -0.92
CA GLY A 83 -14.47 0.88 -2.28
C GLY A 83 -13.31 -0.12 -2.30
N LEU A 84 -12.21 0.21 -1.65
CA LEU A 84 -11.07 -0.68 -1.45
C LEU A 84 -11.43 -1.94 -0.66
N SER A 85 -12.23 -1.82 0.40
CA SER A 85 -12.69 -2.98 1.17
C SER A 85 -13.44 -3.99 0.30
N GLY A 86 -14.36 -3.49 -0.55
CA GLY A 86 -15.11 -4.31 -1.50
C GLY A 86 -14.22 -4.89 -2.60
N ARG A 87 -13.37 -4.05 -3.22
CA ARG A 87 -12.47 -4.44 -4.31
C ARG A 87 -11.51 -5.57 -3.92
N PHE A 88 -11.00 -5.56 -2.70
CA PHE A 88 -10.11 -6.60 -2.19
C PHE A 88 -10.84 -7.70 -1.41
N ILE A 89 -12.18 -7.64 -1.36
CA ILE A 89 -13.06 -8.61 -0.69
C ILE A 89 -12.53 -8.89 0.73
N ILE A 90 -12.31 -7.82 1.50
CA ILE A 90 -11.73 -7.93 2.84
C ILE A 90 -12.79 -8.46 3.81
N THR A 91 -12.68 -9.74 4.15
CA THR A 91 -13.63 -10.44 5.06
C THR A 91 -13.10 -10.62 6.48
N ALA A 92 -11.80 -10.39 6.71
CA ALA A 92 -11.16 -10.55 8.01
C ALA A 92 -10.06 -9.50 8.23
N LEU A 93 -9.80 -9.15 9.49
CA LEU A 93 -8.82 -8.13 9.86
C LEU A 93 -7.84 -8.62 10.96
N PRO A 94 -6.59 -8.13 10.95
CA PRO A 94 -5.95 -7.50 9.80
C PRO A 94 -5.71 -8.53 8.68
N THR A 95 -5.80 -8.07 7.44
CA THR A 95 -5.40 -8.82 6.25
C THR A 95 -4.22 -8.11 5.61
N ILE A 96 -3.20 -8.87 5.22
CA ILE A 96 -1.97 -8.34 4.63
C ILE A 96 -1.80 -8.96 3.24
N TYR A 97 -1.51 -8.10 2.27
CA TYR A 97 -1.15 -8.51 0.92
C TYR A 97 0.25 -8.01 0.59
N HIS A 98 0.99 -8.87 -0.09
CA HIS A 98 2.12 -8.49 -0.92
C HIS A 98 1.59 -8.21 -2.32
N CYS A 99 2.06 -7.14 -2.95
CA CYS A 99 1.82 -6.87 -4.36
C CYS A 99 3.15 -6.60 -5.04
N LYS A 100 3.39 -7.26 -6.18
CA LYS A 100 4.52 -6.92 -7.04
C LYS A 100 4.03 -6.79 -8.47
N ASP A 101 4.11 -5.58 -9.00
CA ASP A 101 3.68 -5.24 -10.35
C ASP A 101 2.25 -5.73 -10.67
N GLY A 102 1.34 -5.48 -9.73
CA GLY A 102 -0.08 -5.85 -9.83
C GLY A 102 -0.39 -7.32 -9.47
N ILE A 103 0.62 -8.14 -9.19
CA ILE A 103 0.44 -9.53 -8.78
C ILE A 103 0.32 -9.58 -7.26
N PHE A 104 -0.90 -9.79 -6.77
CA PHE A 104 -1.20 -9.87 -5.35
C PHE A 104 -0.99 -11.29 -4.80
N ARG A 105 -0.46 -11.37 -3.57
CA ARG A 105 -0.28 -12.60 -2.80
C ARG A 105 -0.71 -12.33 -1.36
N LYS A 106 -1.54 -13.20 -0.79
CA LYS A 106 -1.96 -13.06 0.60
C LYS A 106 -0.83 -13.49 1.52
N TYR A 107 -0.43 -12.63 2.43
CA TYR A 107 0.59 -12.98 3.43
C TYR A 107 -0.02 -13.89 4.51
N GLN A 108 0.65 -15.00 4.81
CA GLN A 108 0.19 -16.01 5.78
C GLN A 108 1.21 -16.31 6.89
N GLY A 109 2.35 -15.61 6.90
CA GLY A 109 3.40 -15.79 7.91
C GLY A 109 3.10 -15.13 9.26
N SER A 110 4.08 -15.24 10.16
CA SER A 110 4.08 -14.56 11.46
C SER A 110 4.09 -13.04 11.31
N ARG A 111 3.41 -12.33 12.21
CA ARG A 111 3.16 -10.89 12.05
C ARG A 111 4.13 -10.03 12.86
N THR A 112 5.42 -10.35 12.80
CA THR A 112 6.50 -9.57 13.41
C THR A 112 7.25 -8.79 12.33
N HIS A 113 7.86 -7.66 12.69
CA HIS A 113 8.67 -6.88 11.75
C HIS A 113 9.79 -7.72 11.12
N LYS A 114 10.43 -8.60 11.90
CA LYS A 114 11.50 -9.49 11.42
C LYS A 114 11.00 -10.44 10.33
N ASP A 115 9.81 -11.03 10.52
CA ASP A 115 9.24 -11.95 9.54
C ASP A 115 8.81 -11.21 8.27
N PHE A 116 8.35 -9.95 8.36
CA PHE A 116 8.08 -9.13 7.17
C PHE A 116 9.36 -8.78 6.40
N ILE A 117 10.44 -8.44 7.11
CA ILE A 117 11.75 -8.16 6.51
C ILE A 117 12.24 -9.40 5.75
N ASN A 118 12.25 -10.56 6.41
CA ASN A 118 12.69 -11.82 5.80
C ASN A 118 11.84 -12.19 4.59
N PHE A 119 10.52 -12.08 4.70
CA PHE A 119 9.60 -12.37 3.61
C PHE A 119 9.93 -11.60 2.32
N VAL A 120 10.29 -10.31 2.44
CA VAL A 120 10.67 -9.48 1.30
C VAL A 120 12.12 -9.77 0.87
N ASN A 121 13.06 -9.75 1.82
CA ASN A 121 14.50 -9.90 1.55
C ASN A 121 14.86 -11.25 0.93
N GLU A 122 14.28 -12.33 1.46
CA GLU A 122 14.51 -13.71 1.01
C GLU A 122 13.56 -14.12 -0.13
N LYS A 123 12.65 -13.21 -0.52
CA LYS A 123 11.64 -13.43 -1.57
C LYS A 123 10.77 -14.66 -1.34
N GLU A 124 10.40 -14.93 -0.09
CA GLU A 124 9.51 -16.05 0.27
C GLU A 124 8.18 -15.99 -0.51
N TRP A 125 7.76 -14.79 -0.93
CA TRP A 125 6.60 -14.56 -1.78
C TRP A 125 6.64 -15.30 -3.12
N GLU A 126 7.81 -15.67 -3.65
CA GLU A 126 7.92 -16.44 -4.90
C GLU A 126 7.26 -17.82 -4.78
N SER A 127 7.17 -18.37 -3.57
CA SER A 127 6.54 -19.66 -3.28
C SER A 127 5.03 -19.58 -2.99
N ILE A 128 4.47 -18.37 -2.93
CA ILE A 128 3.06 -18.15 -2.62
C ILE A 128 2.26 -17.96 -3.91
N GLU A 129 1.22 -18.77 -4.05
CA GLU A 129 0.27 -18.65 -5.15
C GLU A 129 -0.40 -17.27 -5.17
N PRO A 130 -0.40 -16.57 -6.32
CA PRO A 130 -1.13 -15.33 -6.49
C PRO A 130 -2.63 -15.51 -6.24
N VAL A 131 -3.28 -14.45 -5.75
CA VAL A 131 -4.76 -14.45 -5.66
C VAL A 131 -5.33 -14.37 -7.07
N SER A 132 -5.88 -15.49 -7.56
CA SER A 132 -6.45 -15.63 -8.90
C SER A 132 -7.74 -14.84 -9.11
N SER A 133 -8.38 -14.40 -8.03
CA SER A 133 -9.72 -13.80 -8.03
C SER A 133 -9.75 -12.28 -8.13
N TRP A 134 -8.60 -11.61 -8.19
CA TRP A 134 -8.59 -10.17 -8.44
C TRP A 134 -8.80 -9.95 -9.94
N PHE A 135 -10.08 -9.96 -10.33
CA PHE A 135 -10.48 -9.29 -11.57
C PHE A 135 -10.04 -7.84 -11.41
N SER A 136 -9.39 -7.34 -12.46
CA SER A 136 -8.84 -6.00 -12.47
C SER A 136 -9.79 -4.98 -11.80
N PRO A 137 -9.29 -3.94 -11.15
CA PRO A 137 -10.04 -2.83 -10.60
C PRO A 137 -10.71 -1.99 -11.70
N ASP A 138 -10.27 -2.17 -12.94
CA ASP A 138 -10.91 -1.72 -14.17
C ASP A 138 -11.84 -2.80 -14.78
N SER A 139 -12.06 -3.92 -14.09
CA SER A 139 -13.07 -4.93 -14.45
C SER A 139 -14.44 -4.29 -14.30
N LEU A 140 -15.17 -4.24 -15.41
CA LEU A 140 -16.52 -3.68 -15.54
C LEU A 140 -17.62 -4.58 -14.91
N LEU A 141 -17.33 -5.27 -13.80
CA LEU A 141 -18.36 -5.98 -13.04
C LEU A 141 -18.95 -5.07 -11.96
#